data_AF-A2SV85-F1
#
_entry.id   AF-A2SV85-F1
#
_cell.length_a   1.000
_cell.length_b   1.000
_cell.length_c   1.000
_cell.angle_alpha   90.00
_cell.angle_beta   90.00
_cell.angle_gamma   90.00
#
_symmetry.space_group_name_H-M   'P 1'
#
loop_
_entity.id
_entity.type
_entity.pdbx_description
1 polymer ?
#
loop_
_entity_poly.entity_id
_entity_poly.type
_entity_poly.pdbx_seq_one_letter_code
_entity_poly.pdbx_strand_id
1 'polypeptide(L)' 'MRLTQGTFSFLPDLTEEQIKKQIEYAISNNWAINIEYTEDPHPRNNYWELWGLPLFDIPDPSTVMYE' A
#
# COMPACT_ATOMS: atom_id res chain seq x y z
N MET A 1 -6.83 -18.99 -9.54
CA MET A 1 -5.79 -18.24 -10.28
C MET A 1 -5.25 -17.13 -9.37
N ARG A 2 -4.04 -16.60 -9.60
CA ARG A 2 -3.46 -15.49 -8.81
C ARG A 2 -3.74 -14.17 -9.51
N LEU A 3 -4.27 -13.17 -8.80
CA LEU A 3 -4.41 -11.81 -9.30
C LEU A 3 -3.02 -11.16 -9.37
N THR A 4 -2.71 -10.50 -10.49
CA THR A 4 -1.39 -9.90 -10.73
C THR A 4 -1.45 -8.38 -10.93
N GLN A 5 -2.50 -7.72 -10.42
CA GLN A 5 -2.51 -6.27 -10.27
C GLN A 5 -1.55 -5.86 -9.15
N GLY A 6 -0.99 -4.67 -9.20
CA GLY A 6 0.03 -4.19 -8.26
C GLY A 6 1.47 -4.45 -8.73
N THR A 7 2.39 -3.60 -8.28
CA THR A 7 3.77 -3.50 -8.80
C THR A 7 4.61 -4.77 -8.59
N PHE A 8 4.38 -5.50 -7.50
CA PHE A 8 5.23 -6.60 -7.06
C PHE A 8 4.56 -7.98 -7.14
N SER A 9 3.41 -8.11 -7.79
CA SER A 9 2.55 -9.32 -7.68
C SER A 9 3.08 -10.58 -8.37
N PHE A 10 4.18 -10.46 -9.12
CA PHE A 10 4.96 -11.58 -9.65
C PHE A 10 6.05 -12.09 -8.71
N LEU A 11 6.36 -11.35 -7.64
CA LEU A 11 7.20 -11.80 -6.54
C LEU A 11 6.34 -12.60 -5.54
N PRO A 12 6.98 -13.35 -4.62
CA PRO A 12 6.29 -13.83 -3.41
C PRO A 12 5.68 -12.66 -2.63
N ASP A 13 4.65 -12.98 -1.83
CA ASP A 13 4.00 -11.97 -0.98
C ASP A 13 5.04 -11.34 -0.04
N LEU A 14 4.99 -10.01 0.06
CA LEU A 14 5.99 -9.27 0.83
C LEU A 14 5.82 -9.53 2.33
N THR A 15 6.94 -9.69 3.02
CA THR A 15 6.94 -9.72 4.49
C THR A 15 6.72 -8.32 5.06
N GLU A 16 6.31 -8.22 6.33
CA GLU A 16 6.17 -6.93 7.02
C GLU A 16 7.45 -6.09 6.95
N GLU A 17 8.63 -6.71 7.10
CA GLU A 17 9.92 -6.03 6.97
C GLU A 17 10.16 -5.46 5.57
N GLN A 18 9.70 -6.15 4.53
CA GLN A 18 9.81 -5.69 3.15
C GLN A 18 8.83 -4.56 2.85
N ILE A 19 7.59 -4.65 3.35
CA ILE A 19 6.58 -3.60 3.25
C ILE A 19 7.08 -2.32 3.93
N LYS A 20 7.63 -2.45 5.16
CA LYS A 20 8.20 -1.32 5.91
C LYS A 20 9.26 -0.56 5.10
N LYS A 21 10.15 -1.28 4.39
CA LYS A 21 11.16 -0.65 3.52
C LYS A 21 10.56 0.12 2.34
N GLN A 22 9.44 -0.34 1.78
CA GLN A 22 8.75 0.41 0.72
C GLN A 22 8.10 1.68 1.26
N ILE A 23 7.54 1.62 2.48
CA ILE A 23 6.98 2.78 3.19
C ILE A 23 8.09 3.79 3.51
N GLU A 24 9.23 3.34 4.05
CA GLU A 24 10.41 4.17 4.30
C GLU A 24 10.87 4.91 3.05
N TYR A 25 10.90 4.21 1.91
CA TYR A 25 11.20 4.82 0.62
C TYR A 25 10.17 5.90 0.26
N ALA A 26 8.87 5.63 0.34
CA ALA A 26 7.83 6.63 0.05
C ALA A 26 7.92 7.87 0.95
N ILE A 27 8.14 7.68 2.26
CA ILE A 27 8.33 8.78 3.23
C ILE A 27 9.57 9.61 2.86
N SER A 28 10.70 8.97 2.52
CA SER A 28 11.91 9.70 2.11
C SER A 28 11.74 10.55 0.84
N ASN A 29 10.75 10.22 0.01
CA ASN A 29 10.38 11.00 -1.18
C ASN A 29 9.26 12.03 -0.90
N ASN A 30 8.84 12.17 0.36
CA ASN A 30 7.80 13.09 0.79
C ASN A 30 6.44 12.83 0.10
N TRP A 31 6.09 11.55 -0.07
CA TRP A 31 4.80 11.14 -0.63
C TRP A 31 3.79 10.86 0.47
N ALA A 32 2.53 11.20 0.21
CA ALA A 32 1.42 10.76 1.03
C ALA A 32 1.13 9.28 0.78
N ILE A 33 0.78 8.54 1.84
CA ILE A 33 0.53 7.10 1.78
C ILE A 33 -0.90 6.83 2.22
N ASN A 34 -1.61 5.95 1.50
CA ASN A 34 -2.94 5.49 1.88
C ASN A 34 -3.05 3.97 1.74
N ILE A 35 -4.08 3.40 2.37
CA ILE A 35 -4.45 1.99 2.27
C ILE A 35 -5.83 1.92 1.62
N GLU A 36 -5.98 1.04 0.64
CA GLU A 36 -7.21 0.80 -0.10
C GLU A 36 -7.51 -0.70 -0.15
N TYR A 37 -8.80 -1.06 -0.17
CA TYR A 37 -9.23 -2.46 -0.23
C TYR A 37 -10.44 -2.66 -1.13
N THR A 38 -10.59 -3.88 -1.68
CA THR A 38 -11.76 -4.27 -2.45
C THR A 38 -11.95 -5.79 -2.46
N GLU A 39 -13.19 -6.23 -2.67
CA GLU A 39 -13.53 -7.62 -2.98
C GLU A 39 -13.82 -7.83 -4.48
N ASP A 40 -13.84 -6.77 -5.30
CA ASP A 40 -14.01 -6.83 -6.75
C ASP A 40 -12.67 -6.58 -7.48
N PRO A 41 -11.96 -7.65 -7.90
CA PRO A 41 -10.66 -7.52 -8.57
C PRO A 41 -10.78 -7.22 -10.07
N HIS A 42 -11.94 -6.77 -10.56
CA HIS A 42 -12.13 -6.46 -11.98
C HIS A 42 -11.07 -5.46 -12.46
N PRO A 43 -10.40 -5.67 -13.63
CA PRO A 43 -9.29 -4.84 -14.09
C PRO A 43 -9.68 -3.40 -14.46
N ARG A 44 -10.97 -3.06 -14.37
CA ARG A 44 -11.53 -1.72 -14.59
C ARG A 44 -12.22 -1.16 -13.35
N ASN A 45 -12.15 -1.85 -12.22
CA ASN A 45 -12.54 -1.30 -10.93
C ASN A 45 -11.44 -0.35 -10.45
N ASN A 46 -11.65 0.96 -10.66
CA ASN A 46 -10.60 1.97 -10.46
C ASN A 46 -10.65 2.60 -9.06
N TYR A 47 -11.75 2.47 -8.34
CA TYR A 47 -11.98 3.14 -7.06
C TYR A 47 -12.23 2.07 -6.01
N TRP A 48 -11.19 1.77 -5.25
CA TRP A 48 -11.28 0.89 -4.10
C TRP A 48 -11.74 1.68 -2.88
N GLU A 49 -12.16 0.97 -1.83
CA GLU A 49 -12.62 1.60 -0.60
C GLU A 49 -11.42 2.13 0.19
N LEU A 50 -11.52 3.38 0.66
CA LEU A 50 -10.48 3.99 1.49
C LEU A 50 -10.51 3.41 2.90
N TRP A 51 -9.34 3.05 3.42
CA TRP A 51 -9.14 2.87 4.85
C TRP A 51 -8.76 4.21 5.49
N GLY A 52 -9.77 4.93 6.00
CA GLY A 52 -9.56 6.25 6.59
C GLY A 52 -9.17 7.32 5.57
N LEU A 53 -8.31 8.26 5.99
CA LEU A 53 -7.77 9.32 5.14
C LEU A 53 -6.31 9.01 4.77
N PRO A 54 -5.80 9.51 3.63
CA PRO A 54 -4.38 9.43 3.33
C PRO A 54 -3.53 10.08 4.43
N LEU A 55 -2.43 9.41 4.77
CA LEU A 55 -1.49 9.81 5.80
C LEU A 55 -0.48 10.80 5.22
N PHE A 56 -0.76 12.09 5.40
CA PHE A 56 0.14 13.18 5.03
C PHE A 56 1.14 13.47 6.14
N ASP A 57 2.34 13.94 5.77
CA ASP A 57 3.37 14.43 6.69
C ASP A 57 3.76 13.45 7.81
N ILE A 58 3.70 12.14 7.55
CA ILE A 58 4.09 11.10 8.51
C ILE A 58 5.60 10.84 8.45
N PRO A 59 6.34 11.03 9.55
CA PRO A 59 7.79 10.79 9.58
C PRO A 59 8.16 9.33 9.93
N ASP A 60 7.26 8.55 10.52
CA ASP A 60 7.51 7.20 11.01
C ASP A 60 6.72 6.14 10.22
N PRO A 61 7.40 5.21 9.52
CA PRO A 61 6.75 4.08 8.84
C PRO A 61 5.85 3.24 9.75
N SER A 62 6.15 3.20 11.05
CA SER A 62 5.40 2.40 12.02
C SER A 62 3.95 2.91 12.19
N THR A 63 3.69 4.19 11.93
CA THR A 63 2.33 4.75 11.89
C THR A 63 1.52 4.15 10.74
N VAL A 64 2.11 4.04 9.56
CA VAL A 64 1.45 3.44 8.39
C VAL A 64 1.23 1.94 8.58
N MET A 65 2.17 1.25 9.25
CA MET A 65 2.06 -0.19 9.54
C MET A 65 1.00 -0.53 10.61
N TYR A 66 0.55 0.47 11.38
CA TYR A 66 -0.46 0.28 12.43
C TYR A 66 -1.89 0.35 11.90
N GLU A 67 -2.13 1.22 10.91
CA GLU A 67 -3.44 1.36 10.24
C GLU A 67 -3.84 0.08 9.48
#